data_AF-A0A7Z9WUR6-F1
#
_entry.id   AF-A0A7Z9WUR6-F1
#
_cell.length_a   1.000
_cell.length_b   1.000
_cell.length_c   1.000
_cell.angle_alpha   90.00
_cell.angle_beta   90.00
_cell.angle_gamma   90.00
#
_symmetry.space_group_name_H-M   'P 1'
#
loop_
_entity.id
_entity.type
_entity.pdbx_description
1 polymer ?
#
loop_
_entity_poly.entity_id
_entity_poly.type
_entity_poly.pdbx_seq_one_letter_code
_entity_poly.pdbx_strand_id
1 'polypeptide(L)'
;MKSRSKMLRERAVAAMVAAIDVYNKADFRYRAESFAILALNAWERLLKAKWLCLHNSRLSSLYIRERGGGKGTRYKRRRSGNPLTHSLNYIAKKLVEEKELHEACQKNLEVLAELRDTAVHFYHRTPQLVELIQEVGTATVKNFISAVQDWFGEDLSRFNLYLMPLSFVGLPHTLEGVALNKYEKRWRNTFSRGTKAMTTLPDGTPLR
;
A
#
# COMPACT_ATOMS: atom_id res chain seq x y z
N MET A 1 21.55 -0.62 21.57
CA MET A 1 21.30 -0.51 20.12
C MET A 1 19.82 -0.73 19.86
N LYS A 2 19.12 0.16 19.13
CA LYS A 2 17.69 -0.07 18.78
C LYS A 2 17.56 -1.38 17.99
N SER A 3 16.57 -2.22 18.32
CA SER A 3 16.24 -3.41 17.52
C SER A 3 16.01 -3.02 16.05
N ARG A 4 16.52 -3.81 15.10
CA ARG A 4 16.39 -3.54 13.66
C ARG A 4 14.92 -3.41 13.23
N SER A 5 14.05 -4.21 13.84
CA SER A 5 12.60 -4.11 13.63
C SER A 5 12.06 -2.75 14.06
N LYS A 6 12.47 -2.26 15.24
CA LYS A 6 12.10 -0.93 15.73
C LYS A 6 12.52 0.18 14.76
N MET A 7 13.73 0.11 14.20
CA MET A 7 14.18 1.08 13.21
C MET A 7 13.36 1.05 11.91
N LEU A 8 12.98 -0.14 11.43
CA LEU A 8 12.11 -0.26 10.25
C LEU A 8 10.71 0.28 10.53
N ARG A 9 10.16 0.02 11.71
CA ARG A 9 8.87 0.55 12.17
C ARG A 9 8.89 2.07 12.24
N GLU A 10 9.89 2.67 12.90
CA GLU A 10 10.05 4.14 12.97
C GLU A 10 10.09 4.77 11.57
N ARG A 11 10.77 4.12 10.62
CA ARG A 11 10.81 4.57 9.22
C ARG A 11 9.51 4.35 8.47
N ALA A 12 8.75 3.30 8.80
CA ALA A 12 7.42 3.05 8.24
C ALA A 12 6.44 4.13 8.68
N VAL A 13 6.41 4.46 9.98
CA VAL A 13 5.55 5.51 10.53
C VAL A 13 5.90 6.87 9.92
N ALA A 14 7.19 7.23 9.85
CA ALA A 14 7.61 8.47 9.22
C ALA A 14 7.20 8.57 7.73
N ALA A 15 7.27 7.46 6.99
CA ALA A 15 6.83 7.43 5.60
C ALA A 15 5.30 7.58 5.47
N MET A 16 4.52 7.01 6.39
CA MET A 16 3.06 7.15 6.40
C MET A 16 2.64 8.58 6.73
N VAL A 17 3.28 9.22 7.72
CA VAL A 17 3.06 10.64 8.05
C VAL A 17 3.35 11.51 6.82
N ALA A 18 4.49 11.31 6.17
CA ALA A 18 4.84 12.05 4.95
C ALA A 18 3.83 11.82 3.81
N ALA A 19 3.29 10.61 3.67
CA ALA A 19 2.26 10.32 2.67
C ALA A 19 1.01 11.18 2.92
N ILE A 20 0.54 11.23 4.17
CA ILE A 20 -0.65 11.98 4.57
C ILE A 20 -0.43 13.49 4.44
N ASP A 21 0.73 14.01 4.83
CA ASP A 21 1.05 15.43 4.70
C ASP A 21 1.03 15.89 3.24
N VAL A 22 1.62 15.08 2.35
CA VAL A 22 1.60 15.37 0.91
C VAL A 22 0.18 15.29 0.34
N TYR A 23 -0.63 14.35 0.82
CA TYR A 23 -2.03 14.25 0.42
C TYR A 23 -2.86 15.47 0.84
N ASN A 24 -2.66 15.92 2.08
CA ASN A 24 -3.40 17.01 2.70
C ASN A 24 -2.97 18.40 2.22
N LYS A 25 -1.87 18.50 1.47
CA LYS A 25 -1.40 19.78 0.93
C LYS A 25 -2.38 20.34 -0.11
N ALA A 26 -2.81 21.58 0.11
CA ALA A 26 -3.66 22.32 -0.82
C ALA A 26 -2.95 22.55 -2.17
N ASP A 27 -3.72 22.49 -3.27
CA ASP A 27 -3.26 22.72 -4.65
C ASP A 27 -2.03 21.88 -5.10
N PHE A 28 -1.87 20.67 -4.53
CA PHE A 28 -0.81 19.75 -4.95
C PHE A 28 -1.34 18.77 -6.01
N ARG A 29 -1.01 19.03 -7.29
CA ARG A 29 -1.54 18.26 -8.44
C ARG A 29 -1.14 16.79 -8.46
N TYR A 30 0.01 16.45 -7.87
CA TYR A 30 0.56 15.08 -7.84
C TYR A 30 0.33 14.39 -6.47
N ARG A 31 -0.63 14.88 -5.68
CA ARG A 31 -0.86 14.45 -4.29
C ARG A 31 -1.29 13.00 -4.18
N ALA A 32 -2.14 12.57 -5.11
CA ALA A 32 -2.76 11.27 -5.07
C ALA A 32 -1.72 10.19 -5.40
N GLU A 33 -0.95 10.42 -6.45
CA GLU A 33 0.16 9.57 -6.88
C GLU A 33 1.25 9.51 -5.82
N SER A 34 1.65 10.66 -5.28
CA SER A 34 2.65 10.73 -4.21
C SER A 34 2.21 9.97 -2.96
N PHE A 35 0.94 10.12 -2.57
CA PHE A 35 0.36 9.38 -1.47
C PHE A 35 0.43 7.87 -1.72
N ALA A 36 -0.01 7.38 -2.89
CA ALA A 36 0.01 5.95 -3.20
C ALA A 36 1.42 5.35 -3.14
N ILE A 37 2.43 6.07 -3.66
CA ILE A 37 3.83 5.65 -3.63
C ILE A 37 4.36 5.59 -2.18
N LEU A 38 4.15 6.65 -1.41
CA LEU A 38 4.67 6.76 -0.05
C LEU A 38 3.96 5.81 0.92
N ALA A 39 2.63 5.70 0.83
CA ALA A 39 1.83 4.80 1.66
C ALA A 39 2.18 3.34 1.41
N LEU A 40 2.36 2.93 0.15
CA LEU A 40 2.77 1.56 -0.16
C LEU A 40 4.18 1.24 0.37
N ASN A 41 5.12 2.19 0.26
CA ASN A 41 6.46 2.05 0.86
C ASN A 41 6.38 1.95 2.39
N ALA A 42 5.55 2.76 3.03
CA ALA A 42 5.33 2.67 4.48
C ALA A 42 4.86 1.27 4.90
N TRP A 43 3.88 0.71 4.17
CA TRP A 43 3.41 -0.66 4.38
C TRP A 43 4.48 -1.72 4.12
N GLU A 44 5.26 -1.60 3.03
CA GLU A 44 6.34 -2.55 2.75
C GLU A 44 7.34 -2.60 3.92
N ARG A 45 7.68 -1.44 4.49
CA ARG A 45 8.58 -1.37 5.65
C ARG A 45 7.95 -1.93 6.91
N LEU A 46 6.66 -1.69 7.13
CA LEU A 46 5.94 -2.20 8.31
C LEU A 46 5.85 -3.73 8.28
N LEU A 47 5.46 -4.32 7.15
CA LEU A 47 5.37 -5.78 6.98
C LEU A 47 6.73 -6.44 7.19
N LYS A 48 7.80 -5.84 6.67
CA LYS A 48 9.18 -6.31 6.91
C LYS A 48 9.58 -6.20 8.39
N ALA A 49 9.15 -5.18 9.10
CA ALA A 49 9.39 -5.06 10.54
C ALA A 49 8.70 -6.19 11.32
N LYS A 50 7.43 -6.48 10.99
CA LYS A 50 6.67 -7.57 11.61
C LYS A 50 7.31 -8.93 11.31
N TRP A 51 7.67 -9.19 10.06
CA TRP A 51 8.41 -10.39 9.64
C TRP A 51 9.71 -10.59 10.44
N LEU A 52 10.47 -9.52 10.64
CA LEU A 52 11.68 -9.59 11.45
C LEU A 52 11.41 -9.90 12.91
N CYS A 53 10.31 -9.41 13.51
CA CYS A 53 9.93 -9.79 14.87
C CYS A 53 9.67 -11.29 14.97
N LEU A 54 8.89 -11.86 14.03
CA LEU A 54 8.56 -13.28 14.01
C LEU A 54 9.78 -14.18 13.82
N HIS A 55 10.79 -13.70 13.09
CA HIS A 55 12.02 -14.46 12.80
C HIS A 55 13.24 -14.02 13.62
N ASN A 56 13.05 -13.60 14.87
CA ASN A 56 14.14 -13.28 15.81
C ASN A 56 15.15 -12.25 15.26
N SER A 57 14.66 -11.24 14.53
CA SER A 57 15.45 -10.15 13.91
C SER A 57 16.54 -10.61 12.92
N ARG A 58 16.38 -11.79 12.33
CA ARG A 58 17.30 -12.34 11.32
C ARG A 58 17.05 -11.69 9.96
N LEU A 59 17.97 -10.84 9.52
CA LEU A 59 17.88 -10.17 8.21
C LEU A 59 17.88 -11.16 7.03
N SER A 60 18.52 -12.31 7.19
CA SER A 60 18.55 -13.38 6.19
C SER A 60 17.16 -13.94 5.84
N SER A 61 16.16 -13.77 6.71
CA SER A 61 14.77 -14.18 6.42
C SER A 61 14.07 -13.25 5.42
N LEU A 62 14.59 -12.04 5.21
CA LEU A 62 14.06 -11.11 4.22
C LEU A 62 14.65 -11.31 2.83
N TYR A 63 15.74 -12.06 2.70
CA TYR A 63 16.52 -12.14 1.47
C TYR A 63 16.05 -13.26 0.55
N ILE A 64 15.92 -12.94 -0.73
CA ILE A 64 15.52 -13.91 -1.75
C ILE A 64 16.69 -14.84 -2.03
N ARG A 65 16.50 -16.13 -1.76
CA ARG A 65 17.48 -17.17 -2.10
C ARG A 65 17.54 -17.38 -3.61
N GLU A 66 18.75 -17.53 -4.13
CA GLU A 66 19.01 -17.87 -5.52
C GLU A 66 18.85 -19.39 -5.72
N ARG A 67 17.99 -19.79 -6.67
CA ARG A 67 17.85 -21.20 -7.06
C ARG A 67 18.95 -21.50 -8.09
N GLY A 68 20.02 -22.19 -7.69
CA GLY A 68 21.02 -22.70 -8.65
C GLY A 68 22.51 -22.58 -8.29
N GLY A 69 22.89 -22.15 -7.09
CA GLY A 69 24.30 -22.17 -6.66
C GLY A 69 24.65 -23.48 -5.95
N GLY A 70 25.66 -24.23 -6.42
CA GLY A 70 26.19 -25.41 -5.71
C GLY A 70 26.56 -25.13 -4.24
N LYS A 71 26.66 -26.20 -3.43
CA LYS A 71 26.93 -26.25 -1.95
C LYS A 71 27.10 -24.87 -1.27
N GLY A 72 25.99 -24.15 -1.10
CA GLY A 72 25.97 -22.88 -0.36
C GLY A 72 24.67 -22.09 -0.56
N THR A 73 24.18 -21.43 0.50
CA THR A 73 23.02 -20.52 0.39
C THR A 73 23.48 -19.21 -0.26
N ARG A 74 23.13 -19.01 -1.55
CA ARG A 74 23.30 -17.70 -2.23
C ARG A 74 22.01 -16.90 -2.21
N TYR A 75 22.15 -15.58 -2.16
CA TYR A 75 21.04 -14.63 -2.23
C TYR A 75 21.12 -13.84 -3.52
N LYS A 76 19.96 -13.58 -4.15
CA LYS A 76 19.89 -12.64 -5.28
C LYS A 76 20.41 -11.27 -4.85
N ARG A 77 21.19 -10.61 -5.69
CA ARG A 77 21.76 -9.29 -5.42
C ARG A 77 21.18 -8.23 -6.34
N ARG A 78 21.07 -7.00 -5.84
CA ARG A 78 20.81 -5.80 -6.67
C ARG A 78 22.07 -5.41 -7.44
N ARG A 79 21.93 -4.47 -8.38
CA ARG A 79 23.05 -3.86 -9.13
C ARG A 79 24.16 -3.32 -8.22
N SER A 80 23.82 -2.87 -7.02
CA SER A 80 24.77 -2.37 -6.00
C SER A 80 25.46 -3.46 -5.16
N GLY A 81 25.21 -4.75 -5.44
CA GLY A 81 25.76 -5.87 -4.66
C GLY A 81 25.00 -6.21 -3.36
N ASN A 82 24.00 -5.40 -2.97
CA ASN A 82 23.18 -5.63 -1.78
C ASN A 82 22.20 -6.81 -1.97
N PRO A 83 21.88 -7.60 -0.93
CA PRO A 83 20.86 -8.66 -1.02
C PRO A 83 19.49 -8.12 -1.42
N LEU A 84 18.84 -8.80 -2.33
CA LEU A 84 17.49 -8.48 -2.77
C LEU A 84 16.49 -8.98 -1.72
N THR A 85 15.65 -8.09 -1.22
CA THR A 85 14.61 -8.43 -0.24
C THR A 85 13.32 -8.90 -0.91
N HIS A 86 12.53 -9.70 -0.21
CA HIS A 86 11.16 -10.02 -0.60
C HIS A 86 10.31 -8.76 -0.82
N SER A 87 9.42 -8.83 -1.82
CA SER A 87 8.46 -7.76 -2.16
C SER A 87 7.29 -7.71 -1.18
N LEU A 88 6.56 -6.59 -1.18
CA LEU A 88 5.37 -6.39 -0.35
C LEU A 88 4.37 -7.55 -0.50
N ASN A 89 3.95 -7.89 -1.72
CA ASN A 89 2.94 -8.91 -1.96
C ASN A 89 3.34 -10.28 -1.42
N TYR A 90 4.63 -10.63 -1.52
CA TYR A 90 5.13 -11.90 -0.99
C TYR A 90 5.02 -11.95 0.54
N ILE A 91 5.45 -10.89 1.22
CA ILE A 91 5.44 -10.83 2.69
C ILE A 91 4.00 -10.74 3.20
N ALA A 92 3.14 -9.93 2.56
CA ALA A 92 1.73 -9.82 2.90
C ALA A 92 1.04 -11.19 2.82
N LYS A 93 1.23 -11.93 1.72
CA LYS A 93 0.69 -13.29 1.57
C LYS A 93 1.19 -14.23 2.67
N LYS A 94 2.47 -14.18 3.01
CA LYS A 94 3.03 -15.02 4.09
C LYS A 94 2.48 -14.67 5.46
N LEU A 95 2.28 -13.40 5.76
CA LEU A 95 1.67 -12.97 7.03
C LEU A 95 0.19 -13.35 7.13
N VAL A 96 -0.53 -13.43 6.00
CA VAL A 96 -1.89 -13.97 5.96
C VAL A 96 -1.89 -15.48 6.23
N GLU A 97 -0.98 -16.23 5.61
CA GLU A 97 -0.80 -17.67 5.87
C GLU A 97 -0.48 -17.95 7.36
N GLU A 98 0.29 -17.06 8.01
CA GLU A 98 0.62 -17.13 9.44
C GLU A 98 -0.48 -16.55 10.36
N LYS A 99 -1.62 -16.10 9.82
CA LYS A 99 -2.76 -15.48 10.54
C LYS A 99 -2.40 -14.19 11.30
N GLU A 100 -1.32 -13.52 10.89
CA GLU A 100 -0.86 -12.24 11.47
C GLU A 100 -1.43 -11.03 10.73
N LEU A 101 -1.95 -11.23 9.52
CA LEU A 101 -2.61 -10.21 8.69
C LEU A 101 -3.96 -10.72 8.20
N HIS A 102 -4.98 -9.86 8.23
CA HIS A 102 -6.31 -10.19 7.70
C HIS A 102 -6.35 -10.13 6.17
N GLU A 103 -7.07 -11.04 5.52
CA GLU A 103 -7.18 -11.12 4.05
C GLU A 103 -7.72 -9.82 3.43
N ALA A 104 -8.67 -9.16 4.07
CA ALA A 104 -9.19 -7.87 3.61
C ALA A 104 -8.09 -6.78 3.56
N CYS A 105 -7.14 -6.80 4.50
CA CYS A 105 -6.01 -5.88 4.47
C CYS A 105 -5.06 -6.22 3.32
N GLN A 106 -4.83 -7.50 3.04
CA GLN A 106 -4.05 -7.91 1.87
C GLN A 106 -4.68 -7.41 0.57
N LYS A 107 -5.98 -7.61 0.37
CA LYS A 107 -6.69 -7.12 -0.83
C LYS A 107 -6.61 -5.61 -0.97
N ASN A 108 -6.74 -4.86 0.14
CA ASN A 108 -6.57 -3.41 0.13
C ASN A 108 -5.15 -3.02 -0.34
N LEU A 109 -4.12 -3.70 0.16
CA LEU A 109 -2.73 -3.46 -0.27
C LEU A 109 -2.48 -3.82 -1.73
N GLU A 110 -3.14 -4.84 -2.26
CA GLU A 110 -3.08 -5.19 -3.68
C GLU A 110 -3.67 -4.08 -4.55
N VAL A 111 -4.84 -3.53 -4.17
CA VAL A 111 -5.44 -2.37 -4.85
C VAL A 111 -4.51 -1.15 -4.77
N LEU A 112 -3.93 -0.87 -3.61
CA LEU A 112 -2.96 0.22 -3.45
C LEU A 112 -1.68 0.01 -4.29
N ALA A 113 -1.24 -1.24 -4.45
CA ALA A 113 -0.10 -1.57 -5.31
C ALA A 113 -0.41 -1.33 -6.79
N GLU A 114 -1.60 -1.73 -7.26
CA GLU A 114 -2.05 -1.43 -8.63
C GLU A 114 -2.18 0.07 -8.87
N LEU A 115 -2.68 0.80 -7.87
CA LEU A 115 -2.81 2.25 -7.89
C LEU A 115 -1.45 2.93 -8.00
N ARG A 116 -0.45 2.46 -7.23
CA ARG A 116 0.93 2.91 -7.33
C ARG A 116 1.52 2.62 -8.70
N ASP A 117 1.34 1.40 -9.21
CA ASP A 117 1.90 1.02 -10.52
C ASP A 117 1.29 1.87 -11.64
N THR A 118 0.00 2.15 -11.53
CA THR A 118 -0.69 3.08 -12.42
C THR A 118 -0.14 4.50 -12.28
N ALA A 119 0.03 5.01 -11.06
CA ALA A 119 0.55 6.35 -10.78
C ALA A 119 2.02 6.57 -11.24
N VAL A 120 2.84 5.51 -11.23
CA VAL A 120 4.26 5.57 -11.63
C VAL A 120 4.43 5.35 -13.13
N HIS A 121 3.65 4.46 -13.74
CA HIS A 121 3.86 4.03 -15.12
C HIS A 121 2.88 4.63 -16.14
N PHE A 122 1.75 5.18 -15.69
CA PHE A 122 0.69 5.69 -16.56
C PHE A 122 0.21 7.09 -16.15
N TYR A 123 -0.06 7.93 -17.14
CA TYR A 123 -0.67 9.24 -16.92
C TYR A 123 -2.16 9.05 -16.60
N HIS A 124 -2.61 9.54 -15.44
CA HIS A 124 -4.03 9.74 -15.13
C HIS A 124 -4.25 11.24 -14.89
N ARG A 125 -5.22 11.83 -15.60
CA ARG A 125 -5.67 13.22 -15.35
C ARG A 125 -7.08 13.27 -14.76
N THR A 126 -7.62 12.13 -14.35
CA THR A 126 -9.05 11.97 -14.13
C THR A 126 -9.40 12.09 -12.65
N PRO A 127 -10.45 12.85 -12.26
CA PRO A 127 -10.89 13.03 -10.87
C PRO A 127 -11.14 11.71 -10.11
N GLN A 128 -11.48 10.64 -10.84
CA GLN A 128 -11.75 9.30 -10.33
C GLN A 128 -10.57 8.71 -9.54
N LEU A 129 -9.34 9.07 -9.88
CA LEU A 129 -8.16 8.60 -9.16
C LEU A 129 -8.12 9.14 -7.73
N VAL A 130 -8.52 10.41 -7.55
CA VAL A 130 -8.56 11.08 -6.25
C VAL A 130 -9.68 10.51 -5.39
N GLU A 131 -10.86 10.27 -5.97
CA GLU A 131 -11.99 9.62 -5.28
C GLU A 131 -11.59 8.23 -4.77
N LEU A 132 -10.97 7.41 -5.63
CA LEU A 132 -10.54 6.09 -5.20
C LEU A 132 -9.47 6.16 -4.10
N ILE A 133 -8.51 7.08 -4.23
CA ILE A 133 -7.47 7.27 -3.22
C ILE A 133 -8.07 7.71 -1.89
N GLN A 134 -9.14 8.50 -1.90
CA GLN A 134 -9.84 8.84 -0.67
C GLN A 134 -10.39 7.58 0.02
N GLU A 135 -11.07 6.70 -0.72
CA GLU A 135 -11.66 5.47 -0.18
C GLU A 135 -10.59 4.45 0.26
N VAL A 136 -9.73 4.05 -0.68
CA VAL A 136 -8.67 3.04 -0.47
C VAL A 136 -7.61 3.57 0.49
N GLY A 137 -7.24 4.84 0.38
CA GLY A 137 -6.26 5.50 1.23
C GLY A 137 -6.73 5.61 2.67
N THR A 138 -8.00 5.96 2.91
CA THR A 138 -8.54 6.03 4.28
C THR A 138 -8.54 4.64 4.93
N ALA A 139 -8.97 3.61 4.18
CA ALA A 139 -8.88 2.23 4.65
C ALA A 139 -7.43 1.78 4.90
N THR A 140 -6.50 2.18 4.03
CA THR A 140 -5.06 1.88 4.14
C THR A 140 -4.47 2.49 5.41
N VAL A 141 -4.77 3.76 5.70
CA VAL A 141 -4.28 4.46 6.89
C VAL A 141 -4.87 3.85 8.15
N LYS A 142 -6.19 3.59 8.17
CA LYS A 142 -6.85 2.93 9.31
C LYS A 142 -6.24 1.57 9.61
N ASN A 143 -6.08 0.72 8.58
CA ASN A 143 -5.47 -0.60 8.72
C ASN A 143 -4.01 -0.49 9.21
N PHE A 144 -3.28 0.55 8.80
CA PHE A 144 -1.89 0.76 9.21
C PHE A 144 -1.80 1.10 10.69
N ILE A 145 -2.67 1.99 11.18
CA ILE A 145 -2.71 2.37 12.60
C ILE A 145 -3.06 1.15 13.45
N SER A 146 -4.09 0.40 13.07
CA SER A 146 -4.46 -0.85 13.75
C SER A 146 -3.30 -1.86 13.75
N ALA A 147 -2.66 -2.09 12.61
CA ALA A 147 -1.52 -3.01 12.53
C ALA A 147 -0.32 -2.58 13.38
N VAL A 148 -0.01 -1.27 13.45
CA VAL A 148 1.07 -0.78 14.31
C VAL A 148 0.74 -0.98 15.79
N GLN A 149 -0.49 -0.70 16.17
CA GLN A 149 -0.97 -0.91 17.54
C GLN A 149 -0.95 -2.40 17.91
N ASP A 150 -1.52 -3.27 17.06
CA ASP A 150 -1.64 -4.70 17.33
C ASP A 150 -0.28 -5.41 17.36
N TRP A 151 0.62 -5.04 16.44
CA TRP A 151 1.91 -5.74 16.31
C TRP A 151 3.00 -5.21 17.23
N PHE A 152 2.94 -3.93 17.61
CA PHE A 152 4.03 -3.27 18.32
C PHE A 152 3.60 -2.50 19.57
N GLY A 153 2.31 -2.43 19.87
CA GLY A 153 1.76 -1.70 21.03
C GLY A 153 2.05 -0.21 21.01
N GLU A 154 2.26 0.38 19.82
CA GLU A 154 2.58 1.81 19.69
C GLU A 154 1.35 2.60 19.24
N ASP A 155 0.93 3.55 20.07
CA ASP A 155 -0.12 4.49 19.72
C ASP A 155 0.40 5.59 18.79
N LEU A 156 -0.33 5.80 17.69
CA LEU A 156 -0.04 6.79 16.66
C LEU A 156 -0.98 8.01 16.72
N SER A 157 -1.87 8.09 17.71
CA SER A 157 -2.80 9.21 17.93
C SER A 157 -2.13 10.59 17.84
N ARG A 158 -0.90 10.71 18.34
CA ARG A 158 -0.09 11.94 18.29
C ARG A 158 0.14 12.54 16.90
N PHE A 159 0.00 11.75 15.84
CA PHE A 159 0.29 12.18 14.46
C PHE A 159 -0.95 12.66 13.69
N ASN A 160 -2.16 12.62 14.28
CA ASN A 160 -3.39 13.08 13.61
C ASN A 160 -3.55 12.51 12.19
N LEU A 161 -3.41 11.18 12.07
CA LEU A 161 -3.36 10.48 10.79
C LEU A 161 -4.75 10.37 10.16
N TYR A 162 -5.19 11.42 9.47
CA TYR A 162 -6.41 11.42 8.67
C TYR A 162 -6.16 12.03 7.29
N LEU A 163 -6.78 11.43 6.28
CA LEU A 163 -6.86 12.04 4.95
C LEU A 163 -8.00 13.06 4.97
N MET A 164 -7.70 14.32 4.66
CA MET A 164 -8.73 15.34 4.59
C MET A 164 -9.69 15.03 3.42
N PRO A 165 -11.01 15.08 3.65
CA PRO A 165 -11.98 15.03 2.56
C PRO A 165 -11.90 16.36 1.81
N LEU A 166 -11.09 16.38 0.75
CA LEU A 166 -10.92 17.59 -0.05
C LEU A 166 -12.14 17.71 -0.97
N SER A 167 -12.95 18.73 -0.73
CA SER A 167 -14.09 19.07 -1.59
C SER A 167 -13.61 19.12 -3.03
N PHE A 168 -14.32 18.42 -3.92
CA PHE A 168 -14.05 18.45 -5.35
C PHE A 168 -14.29 19.88 -5.85
N VAL A 169 -13.24 20.70 -5.89
CA VAL A 169 -13.30 21.94 -6.64
C VAL A 169 -13.32 21.49 -8.10
N GLY A 170 -14.52 21.33 -8.64
CA GLY A 170 -14.72 21.11 -10.05
C GLY A 170 -14.00 22.22 -10.79
N LEU A 171 -13.03 21.85 -11.62
CA LEU A 171 -12.54 22.76 -12.64
C LEU A 171 -13.77 23.31 -13.40
N PRO A 172 -13.88 24.62 -13.61
CA PRO A 172 -15.04 25.20 -14.27
C PRO A 172 -15.28 24.53 -15.61
N HIS A 173 -16.56 24.30 -15.91
CA HIS A 173 -17.10 23.62 -17.07
C HIS A 173 -16.42 24.01 -18.39
N THR A 174 -15.41 23.23 -18.78
CA THR A 174 -15.13 22.93 -20.19
C THR A 174 -15.07 21.41 -20.27
N LEU A 175 -16.27 20.81 -20.29
CA LEU A 175 -16.48 19.39 -20.56
C LEU A 175 -16.18 19.12 -22.03
N GLU A 176 -14.91 19.19 -22.43
CA GLU A 176 -14.47 18.28 -23.47
C GLU A 176 -14.37 16.92 -22.79
N GLY A 177 -15.27 16.01 -23.17
CA GLY A 177 -15.32 14.66 -22.61
C GLY A 177 -13.94 14.03 -22.68
N VAL A 178 -13.27 13.95 -21.53
CA VAL A 178 -11.96 13.31 -21.41
C VAL A 178 -12.18 11.85 -21.76
N ALA A 179 -11.87 11.50 -23.01
CA ALA A 179 -12.03 10.16 -23.52
C ALA A 179 -11.08 9.26 -22.73
N LEU A 180 -11.65 8.42 -21.86
CA LEU A 180 -10.87 7.48 -21.06
C LEU A 180 -9.97 6.64 -21.98
N ASN A 181 -8.68 6.58 -21.66
CA ASN A 181 -7.75 5.75 -22.41
C ASN A 181 -8.11 4.26 -22.23
N LYS A 182 -7.71 3.41 -23.18
CA LYS A 182 -7.94 1.95 -23.17
C LYS A 182 -7.52 1.28 -21.86
N TYR A 183 -6.52 1.83 -21.17
CA TYR A 183 -6.02 1.34 -19.89
C TYR A 183 -6.91 1.77 -18.72
N GLU A 184 -7.35 3.03 -18.69
CA GLU A 184 -8.28 3.56 -17.69
C GLU A 184 -9.63 2.82 -17.75
N LYS A 185 -10.12 2.51 -18.96
CA LYS A 185 -11.32 1.68 -19.16
C LYS A 185 -11.16 0.27 -18.58
N ARG A 186 -10.00 -0.37 -18.77
CA ARG A 186 -9.72 -1.71 -18.20
C ARG A 186 -9.64 -1.66 -16.69
N TRP A 187 -8.94 -0.68 -16.15
CA TRP A 187 -8.80 -0.52 -14.71
C TRP A 187 -10.14 -0.24 -14.01
N ARG A 188 -10.98 0.64 -14.59
CA ARG A 188 -12.35 0.86 -14.11
C ARG A 188 -13.19 -0.42 -14.10
N ASN A 189 -13.05 -1.27 -15.11
CA ASN A 189 -13.76 -2.55 -15.19
C ASN A 189 -13.25 -3.57 -14.16
N THR A 190 -11.96 -3.57 -13.83
CA THR A 190 -11.40 -4.38 -12.73
C THR A 190 -11.92 -3.89 -11.38
N PHE A 191 -11.90 -2.58 -11.16
CA PHE A 191 -12.37 -1.97 -9.91
C PHE A 191 -13.85 -2.23 -9.65
N SER A 192 -14.72 -1.96 -10.63
CA SER A 192 -16.17 -2.21 -10.53
C SER A 192 -16.54 -3.68 -10.31
N ARG A 193 -15.67 -4.63 -10.68
CA ARG A 193 -15.81 -6.06 -10.34
C ARG A 193 -15.42 -6.35 -8.90
N GLY A 194 -14.37 -5.69 -8.38
CA GLY A 194 -13.94 -5.79 -6.98
C GLY A 194 -14.98 -5.26 -5.99
N THR A 195 -15.63 -4.13 -6.29
CA THR A 195 -16.67 -3.54 -5.44
C THR A 195 -17.94 -4.38 -5.42
N LYS A 196 -18.34 -4.97 -6.56
CA LYS A 196 -19.48 -5.91 -6.63
C LYS A 196 -19.23 -7.19 -5.84
N ALA A 197 -18.01 -7.74 -5.86
CA ALA A 197 -17.66 -8.93 -5.09
C ALA A 197 -17.66 -8.70 -3.55
N MET A 198 -17.61 -7.45 -3.08
CA MET A 198 -17.77 -7.09 -1.67
C MET A 198 -19.23 -6.82 -1.27
N THR A 199 -20.14 -6.64 -2.23
CA THR A 199 -21.55 -6.30 -1.98
C THR A 199 -22.51 -7.44 -2.29
N THR A 200 -22.05 -8.58 -2.83
CA THR A 200 -22.92 -9.73 -3.13
C THR A 200 -22.48 -11.01 -2.42
N LEU A 201 -23.42 -11.70 -1.77
CA LEU A 201 -23.25 -13.06 -1.26
C LEU A 201 -22.99 -14.05 -2.42
N PRO A 202 -22.52 -15.30 -2.16
CA PRO A 202 -22.22 -16.30 -3.19
C PRO A 202 -23.41 -16.65 -4.12
N ASP A 203 -24.62 -16.27 -3.72
CA ASP A 203 -25.88 -16.45 -4.46
C ASP A 203 -26.28 -15.21 -5.31
N GLY A 204 -25.47 -14.16 -5.32
CA GLY A 204 -25.70 -12.96 -6.12
C GLY A 204 -26.66 -11.93 -5.50
N THR A 205 -27.08 -12.10 -4.25
CA THR A 205 -27.94 -11.11 -3.57
C THR A 205 -27.13 -9.96 -2.95
N PRO A 206 -27.60 -8.69 -3.06
CA PRO A 206 -26.91 -7.55 -2.47
C PRO A 206 -27.04 -7.54 -0.94
N LEU A 207 -25.92 -7.34 -0.24
CA LEU A 207 -25.88 -7.09 1.20
C LEU A 207 -26.53 -5.72 1.47
N ARG A 208 -27.71 -5.71 2.11
CA ARG A 208 -28.37 -4.49 2.60
C ARG A 208 -27.64 -3.91 3.80
#